data_AF-A0A3D5YDC0-F1
#
_entry.id   AF-A0A3D5YDC0-F1
#
_cell.length_a   1.000
_cell.length_b   1.000
_cell.length_c   1.000
_cell.angle_alpha   90.00
_cell.angle_beta   90.00
_cell.angle_gamma   90.00
#
_symmetry.space_group_name_H-M   'P 1'
#
loop_
_entity.id
_entity.type
_entity.pdbx_description
1 polymer ?
#
loop_
_entity_poly.entity_id
_entity_poly.type
_entity_poly.pdbx_seq_one_letter_code
_entity_poly.pdbx_strand_id
1 'polypeptide(L)'
;MIPIYPELSPVHIDLRPELHPLFQGLKDGISEFTFANIYLFRDTHKYQISQLKSGLFLIIGRDNGKSFFMLPFGLPEKDFLDELFQKFVSMKCVSEKQASKLADMGYFVVEDRNNFDYLYLREELVKLTGAKFHKKKNLVNVFVSKYLYEGKPLLEEYKNDALAILETWRDSRDNPGDYAAAKEALEKMEELQLCGGIYYVDKKPAAYTLGEELGGGESFVIHFEKAIGD
;
A
#
# COMPACT_ATOMS: atom_id res chain seq x y z
N MET A 1 2.23 16.27 16.52
CA MET A 1 1.38 15.62 17.54
C MET A 1 0.03 15.39 16.90
N ILE A 2 -0.49 14.17 16.98
CA ILE A 2 -1.82 13.84 16.44
C ILE A 2 -2.87 14.43 17.40
N PRO A 3 -3.84 15.23 16.92
CA PRO A 3 -4.81 15.87 17.79
C PRO A 3 -5.83 14.86 18.33
N ILE A 4 -6.50 15.21 19.44
CA ILE A 4 -7.55 14.38 20.04
C ILE A 4 -8.88 14.64 19.33
N TYR A 5 -9.62 13.57 19.00
CA TYR A 5 -10.93 13.68 18.34
C TYR A 5 -11.91 14.53 19.18
N PRO A 6 -12.65 15.49 18.59
CA PRO A 6 -13.00 15.61 17.17
C PRO A 6 -12.04 16.39 16.28
N GLU A 7 -10.92 16.87 16.80
CA GLU A 7 -9.93 17.58 15.98
C GLU A 7 -9.21 16.60 15.03
N LEU A 8 -8.93 17.07 13.82
CA LEU A 8 -8.36 16.28 12.73
C LEU A 8 -7.14 17.02 12.17
N SER A 9 -6.07 16.29 11.86
CA SER A 9 -4.91 16.83 11.15
C SER A 9 -4.68 16.08 9.84
N PRO A 10 -4.10 16.72 8.80
CA PRO A 10 -3.61 15.99 7.64
C PRO A 10 -2.53 14.98 8.04
N VAL A 11 -2.37 13.94 7.23
CA VAL A 11 -1.24 13.01 7.38
C VAL A 11 0.03 13.67 6.86
N HIS A 12 1.06 13.78 7.71
CA HIS A 12 2.36 14.35 7.35
C HIS A 12 3.47 13.33 7.61
N ILE A 13 4.59 13.50 6.92
CA ILE A 13 5.74 12.59 7.03
C ILE A 13 6.31 12.54 8.45
N ASP A 14 6.20 13.64 9.19
CA ASP A 14 6.62 13.75 10.60
C ASP A 14 5.83 12.83 11.55
N LEU A 15 4.70 12.26 11.11
CA LEU A 15 3.95 11.27 11.87
C LEU A 15 4.56 9.86 11.77
N ARG A 16 5.52 9.65 10.86
CA ARG A 16 6.15 8.34 10.63
C ARG A 16 6.74 7.74 11.92
N PRO A 17 7.55 8.45 12.73
CA PRO A 17 8.16 7.85 13.91
C PRO A 17 7.16 7.32 14.94
N GLU A 18 5.96 7.91 14.98
CA GLU A 18 4.88 7.50 15.89
C GLU A 18 4.04 6.37 15.29
N LEU A 19 3.65 6.47 14.02
CA LEU A 19 2.69 5.55 13.41
C LEU A 19 3.32 4.32 12.76
N HIS A 20 4.51 4.43 12.17
CA HIS A 20 5.15 3.31 11.46
C HIS A 20 5.37 2.10 12.36
N PRO A 21 5.88 2.23 13.61
CA PRO A 21 6.00 1.09 14.52
C PRO A 21 4.66 0.41 14.84
N LEU A 22 3.57 1.19 14.95
CA LEU A 22 2.23 0.66 15.21
C LEU A 22 1.72 -0.14 14.01
N PHE A 23 1.88 0.39 12.79
CA PHE A 23 1.52 -0.32 11.56
C PHE A 23 2.33 -1.60 11.37
N GLN A 24 3.65 -1.57 11.64
CA GLN A 24 4.50 -2.76 11.61
C GLN A 24 4.09 -3.83 12.64
N GLY A 25 3.44 -3.42 13.73
CA GLY A 25 2.87 -4.32 14.73
C GLY A 25 1.59 -5.04 14.29
N LEU A 26 0.93 -4.60 13.22
CA LEU A 26 -0.29 -5.24 12.73
C LEU A 26 0.03 -6.61 12.11
N LYS A 27 -0.77 -7.61 12.47
CA LYS A 27 -0.61 -9.00 12.03
C LYS A 27 -1.62 -9.44 10.97
N ASP A 28 -2.61 -8.59 10.68
CA ASP A 28 -3.70 -8.95 9.76
C ASP A 28 -3.27 -8.80 8.28
N GLY A 29 -2.14 -8.16 7.99
CA GLY A 29 -1.52 -8.19 6.66
C GLY A 29 -2.24 -7.39 5.57
N ILE A 30 -3.10 -6.42 5.94
CA ILE A 30 -3.82 -5.56 4.99
C ILE A 30 -2.87 -4.55 4.35
N SER A 31 -2.84 -4.49 3.02
CA SER A 31 -1.87 -3.70 2.26
C SER A 31 -2.02 -2.17 2.43
N GLU A 32 -3.23 -1.67 2.67
CA GLU A 32 -3.46 -0.25 3.00
C GLU A 32 -2.92 0.14 4.37
N PHE A 33 -2.79 -0.81 5.30
CA PHE A 33 -2.36 -0.54 6.68
C PHE A 33 -0.83 -0.57 6.82
N THR A 34 -0.17 0.23 6.00
CA THR A 34 1.21 0.67 6.20
C THR A 34 1.27 2.19 6.29
N PHE A 35 2.25 2.72 7.01
CA PHE A 35 2.43 4.17 7.05
C PHE A 35 2.71 4.74 5.65
N ALA A 36 3.51 4.05 4.83
CA ALA A 36 3.84 4.53 3.49
C ALA A 36 2.58 4.62 2.61
N ASN A 37 1.69 3.62 2.64
CA ASN A 37 0.46 3.65 1.86
C ASN A 37 -0.46 4.82 2.30
N ILE A 38 -0.75 4.91 3.61
CA ILE A 38 -1.57 6.00 4.16
C ILE A 38 -0.96 7.37 3.83
N TYR A 39 0.35 7.53 3.92
CA TYR A 39 1.01 8.77 3.55
C TYR A 39 0.92 9.04 2.04
N LEU A 40 1.37 8.13 1.19
CA LEU A 40 1.49 8.32 -0.26
C LEU A 40 0.13 8.54 -0.95
N PHE A 41 -0.95 7.96 -0.43
CA PHE A 41 -2.30 8.13 -0.97
C PHE A 41 -3.14 9.19 -0.22
N ARG A 42 -2.56 9.94 0.72
CA ARG A 42 -3.25 10.97 1.52
C ARG A 42 -3.99 12.00 0.69
N ASP A 43 -3.42 12.43 -0.43
CA ASP A 43 -4.03 13.45 -1.27
C ASP A 43 -5.15 12.90 -2.15
N THR A 44 -5.05 11.63 -2.54
CA THR A 44 -6.08 10.91 -3.31
C THR A 44 -7.33 10.73 -2.46
N HIS A 45 -7.17 10.22 -1.23
CA HIS A 45 -8.28 9.92 -0.34
C HIS A 45 -8.62 11.05 0.65
N LYS A 46 -7.90 12.17 0.58
CA LYS A 46 -8.01 13.28 1.55
C LYS A 46 -7.90 12.80 2.99
N TYR A 47 -6.90 11.95 3.25
CA TYR A 47 -6.72 11.36 4.57
C TYR A 47 -6.45 12.41 5.64
N GLN A 48 -7.20 12.31 6.73
CA GLN A 48 -6.94 13.02 7.97
C GLN A 48 -6.92 12.01 9.12
N ILE A 49 -6.17 12.33 10.18
CA ILE A 49 -5.98 11.46 11.33
C ILE A 49 -6.29 12.18 12.64
N SER A 50 -6.77 11.41 13.61
CA SER A 50 -7.02 11.85 14.98
C SER A 50 -6.77 10.69 15.95
N GLN A 51 -6.46 11.01 17.20
CA GLN A 51 -6.35 10.04 18.28
C GLN A 51 -7.63 10.06 19.12
N LEU A 52 -8.14 8.87 19.44
CA LEU A 52 -9.27 8.69 20.33
C LEU A 52 -8.81 8.74 21.79
N LYS A 53 -9.71 9.09 22.71
CA LYS A 53 -9.41 9.09 24.16
C LYS A 53 -8.93 7.73 24.69
N SER A 54 -9.29 6.63 24.01
CA SER A 54 -8.82 5.28 24.31
C SER A 54 -7.37 5.00 23.89
N GLY A 55 -6.72 5.93 23.17
CA GLY A 55 -5.40 5.75 22.58
C GLY A 55 -5.41 5.13 21.17
N LEU A 56 -6.56 4.68 20.68
CA LEU A 56 -6.73 4.23 19.30
C LEU A 56 -6.61 5.39 18.31
N PHE A 57 -6.33 5.09 17.04
CA PHE A 57 -6.29 6.10 15.98
C PHE A 57 -7.46 5.94 15.01
N LEU A 58 -8.03 7.07 14.64
CA LEU A 58 -9.06 7.21 13.63
C LEU A 58 -8.44 7.85 12.39
N ILE A 59 -8.55 7.17 11.25
CA ILE A 59 -8.24 7.76 9.95
C ILE A 59 -9.56 7.97 9.21
N ILE A 60 -9.77 9.16 8.66
CA ILE A 60 -10.93 9.46 7.82
C ILE A 60 -10.46 9.77 6.41
N GLY A 61 -11.31 9.49 5.43
CA GLY A 61 -11.03 9.75 4.02
C GLY A 61 -12.30 9.93 3.19
N ARG A 62 -12.12 10.11 1.89
CA ARG A 62 -13.19 10.31 0.93
C ARG A 62 -12.86 9.70 -0.42
N ASP A 63 -13.78 8.88 -0.94
CA ASP A 63 -13.70 8.29 -2.26
C ASP A 63 -14.93 8.62 -3.08
N ASN A 64 -14.74 9.13 -4.30
CA ASN A 64 -15.85 9.47 -5.21
C ASN A 64 -16.95 10.31 -4.51
N GLY A 65 -16.53 11.23 -3.64
CA GLY A 65 -17.42 12.09 -2.86
C GLY A 65 -18.04 11.45 -1.61
N LYS A 66 -17.83 10.15 -1.34
CA LYS A 66 -18.35 9.44 -0.15
C LYS A 66 -17.31 9.40 0.96
N SER A 67 -17.68 9.88 2.14
CA SER A 67 -16.80 9.88 3.32
C SER A 67 -16.74 8.49 3.95
N PHE A 68 -15.57 8.12 4.43
CA PHE A 68 -15.36 6.87 5.15
C PHE A 68 -14.38 7.07 6.31
N PHE A 69 -14.30 6.06 7.18
CA PHE A 69 -13.27 5.99 8.20
C PHE A 69 -12.62 4.60 8.25
N MET A 70 -11.46 4.54 8.88
CA MET A 70 -10.67 3.34 9.13
C MET A 70 -10.19 3.35 10.58
N LEU A 71 -10.10 2.16 11.16
CA LEU A 71 -9.66 1.94 12.54
C LEU A 71 -8.60 0.84 12.56
N PRO A 72 -7.37 1.13 12.09
CA PRO A 72 -6.34 0.11 11.87
C PRO A 72 -5.92 -0.62 13.14
N PHE A 73 -6.05 0.02 14.31
CA PHE A 73 -5.51 -0.49 15.58
C PHE A 73 -6.57 -1.07 16.53
N GLY A 74 -7.81 -1.26 16.05
CA GLY A 74 -8.88 -1.85 16.85
C GLY A 74 -10.15 -1.02 16.87
N LEU A 75 -11.23 -1.63 17.38
CA LEU A 75 -12.55 -1.00 17.44
C LEU A 75 -12.76 -0.33 18.80
N PRO A 76 -13.30 0.90 18.86
CA PRO A 76 -13.77 1.51 20.08
C PRO A 76 -15.13 0.90 20.51
N GLU A 77 -15.68 1.42 21.60
CA GLU A 77 -17.01 1.04 22.10
C GLU A 77 -18.12 1.34 21.08
N LYS A 78 -19.21 0.58 21.16
CA LYS A 78 -20.32 0.65 20.20
C LYS A 78 -20.90 2.05 20.07
N ASP A 79 -21.11 2.76 21.18
CA ASP A 79 -21.69 4.11 21.16
C ASP A 79 -20.87 5.08 20.29
N PHE A 80 -19.54 4.97 20.36
CA PHE A 80 -18.66 5.80 19.54
C PHE A 80 -18.65 5.36 18.06
N LEU A 81 -18.74 4.05 17.79
CA LEU A 81 -18.94 3.57 16.42
C LEU A 81 -20.25 4.09 15.83
N ASP A 82 -21.35 4.09 16.60
CA ASP A 82 -22.64 4.65 16.18
C ASP A 82 -22.50 6.15 15.82
N GLU A 83 -21.76 6.92 16.63
CA GLU A 83 -21.45 8.33 16.32
C GLU A 83 -20.65 8.49 15.02
N LEU A 84 -19.69 7.60 14.74
CA LEU A 84 -18.94 7.62 13.49
C LEU A 84 -19.85 7.28 12.29
N PHE A 85 -20.70 6.27 12.40
CA PHE A 85 -21.62 5.89 11.32
C PHE A 85 -22.73 6.93 11.07
N GLN A 86 -23.02 7.84 12.00
CA GLN A 86 -23.86 9.01 11.75
C GLN A 86 -23.16 10.06 10.87
N LYS A 87 -21.82 10.11 10.86
CA LYS A 87 -21.02 11.12 10.16
C LYS A 87 -20.39 10.63 8.86
N PHE A 88 -20.11 9.32 8.77
CA PHE A 88 -19.39 8.70 7.67
C PHE A 88 -20.24 7.60 7.04
N VAL A 89 -20.11 7.42 5.72
CA VAL A 89 -20.92 6.47 4.95
C VAL A 89 -20.56 5.02 5.28
N SER A 90 -19.28 4.75 5.54
CA SER A 90 -18.79 3.39 5.77
C SER A 90 -17.49 3.35 6.56
N MET A 91 -17.21 2.21 7.18
CA MET A 91 -15.87 1.82 7.61
C MET A 91 -15.19 1.01 6.49
N LYS A 92 -13.91 1.26 6.21
CA LYS A 92 -13.11 0.56 5.19
C LYS A 92 -11.96 -0.24 5.80
N CYS A 93 -11.40 -1.15 4.98
CA CYS A 93 -10.25 -2.01 5.34
C CYS A 93 -10.51 -2.79 6.65
N VAL A 94 -11.72 -3.32 6.78
CA VAL A 94 -12.15 -4.09 7.95
C VAL A 94 -11.51 -5.49 7.88
N SER A 95 -10.66 -5.85 8.85
CA SER A 95 -10.10 -7.20 8.90
C SER A 95 -11.17 -8.24 9.25
N GLU A 96 -10.96 -9.52 8.93
CA GLU A 96 -11.91 -10.60 9.28
C GLU A 96 -12.25 -10.62 10.77
N LYS A 97 -11.26 -10.35 11.63
CA LYS A 97 -11.45 -10.25 13.09
C LYS A 97 -12.34 -9.08 13.47
N GLN A 98 -12.19 -7.94 12.81
CA GLN A 98 -13.05 -6.77 13.03
C GLN A 98 -14.45 -7.02 12.49
N ALA A 99 -14.58 -7.67 11.33
CA ALA A 99 -15.86 -8.00 10.69
C ALA A 99 -16.75 -8.84 11.62
N SER A 100 -16.18 -9.90 12.23
CA SER A 100 -16.92 -10.72 13.21
C SER A 100 -17.42 -9.88 14.39
N LYS A 101 -16.56 -9.05 14.98
CA LYS A 101 -16.94 -8.20 16.12
C LYS A 101 -17.99 -7.17 15.77
N LEU A 102 -17.89 -6.56 14.58
CA LEU A 102 -18.88 -5.61 14.09
C LEU A 102 -20.23 -6.28 13.87
N ALA A 103 -20.25 -7.50 13.32
CA ALA A 103 -21.48 -8.27 13.17
C ALA A 103 -22.13 -8.60 14.52
N ASP A 104 -21.33 -8.99 15.52
CA ASP A 104 -21.82 -9.25 16.89
C ASP A 104 -22.41 -7.99 17.56
N MET A 105 -21.90 -6.80 17.19
CA MET A 105 -22.44 -5.50 17.61
C MET A 105 -23.70 -5.08 16.81
N GLY A 106 -24.12 -5.86 15.82
CA GLY A 106 -25.30 -5.60 14.99
C GLY A 106 -25.06 -4.76 13.73
N TYR A 107 -23.80 -4.52 13.35
CA TYR A 107 -23.49 -3.83 12.09
C TYR A 107 -23.57 -4.77 10.89
N PHE A 108 -23.90 -4.20 9.73
CA PHE A 108 -23.86 -4.93 8.47
C PHE A 108 -22.46 -4.85 7.86
N VAL A 109 -21.84 -6.01 7.63
CA VAL A 109 -20.50 -6.11 7.01
C VAL A 109 -20.63 -6.74 5.63
N VAL A 110 -19.97 -6.15 4.64
CA VAL A 110 -20.04 -6.57 3.24
C VAL A 110 -18.63 -6.73 2.68
N GLU A 111 -18.39 -7.83 1.98
CA GLU A 111 -17.16 -8.02 1.23
C GLU A 111 -17.07 -7.03 0.06
N ASP A 112 -15.93 -6.35 -0.07
CA ASP A 112 -15.62 -5.52 -1.23
C ASP A 112 -14.53 -6.19 -2.08
N ARG A 113 -14.96 -7.08 -2.97
CA ARG A 113 -14.07 -7.88 -3.81
C ARG A 113 -13.11 -7.07 -4.68
N ASN A 114 -13.47 -5.83 -5.02
CA ASN A 114 -12.60 -4.98 -5.83
C ASN A 114 -11.37 -4.49 -5.05
N ASN A 115 -11.39 -4.59 -3.72
CA ASN A 115 -10.33 -4.16 -2.80
C ASN A 115 -9.72 -5.35 -2.04
N PHE A 116 -9.77 -6.56 -2.62
CA PHE A 116 -9.10 -7.72 -2.02
C PHE A 116 -7.60 -7.70 -2.32
N ASP A 117 -6.81 -7.93 -1.28
CA ASP A 117 -5.37 -8.17 -1.41
C ASP A 117 -5.09 -9.53 -2.06
N TYR A 118 -4.13 -9.55 -2.99
CA TYR A 118 -3.67 -10.78 -3.62
C TYR A 118 -2.45 -11.32 -2.87
N LEU A 119 -2.64 -12.40 -2.11
CA LEU A 119 -1.58 -13.04 -1.35
C LEU A 119 -0.92 -14.18 -2.14
N TYR A 120 0.42 -14.15 -2.20
CA TYR A 120 1.23 -15.17 -2.86
C TYR A 120 2.32 -15.69 -1.93
N LEU A 121 2.60 -16.99 -2.00
CA LEU A 121 3.75 -17.56 -1.32
C LEU A 121 5.03 -17.14 -2.06
N ARG A 122 5.97 -16.53 -1.32
CA ARG A 122 7.30 -16.16 -1.84
C ARG A 122 7.97 -17.33 -2.56
N GLU A 123 7.91 -18.53 -1.98
CA GLU A 123 8.53 -19.71 -2.58
C GLU A 123 7.96 -20.06 -3.96
N GLU A 124 6.64 -19.88 -4.15
CA GLU A 124 6.01 -20.12 -5.45
C GLU A 124 6.48 -19.11 -6.49
N LEU A 125 6.56 -17.83 -6.13
CA LEU A 125 7.00 -16.75 -7.03
C LEU A 125 8.48 -16.89 -7.42
N VAL A 126 9.33 -17.44 -6.54
CA VAL A 126 10.74 -17.70 -6.84
C VAL A 126 10.92 -18.96 -7.70
N LYS A 127 10.24 -20.06 -7.37
CA LYS A 127 10.45 -21.36 -8.03
C LYS A 127 9.71 -21.46 -9.36
N LEU A 128 8.55 -20.80 -9.50
CA LEU A 128 7.67 -20.86 -10.66
C LEU A 128 7.38 -22.30 -11.11
N THR A 129 7.21 -23.22 -10.15
CA THR A 129 7.02 -24.65 -10.39
C THR A 129 5.56 -25.05 -10.54
N GLY A 130 5.28 -26.08 -11.35
CA GLY A 130 3.94 -26.63 -11.53
C GLY A 130 3.16 -26.01 -12.69
N ALA A 131 2.02 -26.62 -13.02
CA ALA A 131 1.22 -26.28 -14.20
C ALA A 131 0.72 -24.81 -14.18
N LYS A 132 0.36 -24.30 -13.00
CA LYS A 132 -0.08 -22.91 -12.77
C LYS A 132 0.95 -21.88 -13.27
N PHE A 133 2.24 -22.14 -13.09
CA PHE A 133 3.31 -21.19 -13.40
C PHE A 133 3.99 -21.44 -14.74
N HIS A 134 3.58 -22.46 -15.51
CA HIS A 134 4.22 -22.83 -16.77
C HIS A 134 4.32 -21.63 -17.76
N LYS A 135 3.23 -20.86 -17.91
CA LYS A 135 3.23 -19.66 -18.78
C LYS A 135 4.20 -18.59 -18.28
N LYS A 136 4.26 -18.34 -16.97
CA LYS A 136 5.17 -17.34 -16.36
C LYS A 136 6.62 -17.77 -16.48
N LYS A 137 6.93 -19.05 -16.21
CA LYS A 137 8.26 -19.63 -16.39
C LYS A 137 8.73 -19.52 -17.85
N ASN A 138 7.83 -19.74 -18.80
CA ASN A 138 8.15 -19.56 -20.22
C ASN A 138 8.52 -18.10 -20.56
N LEU A 139 7.78 -17.12 -20.05
CA LEU A 139 8.11 -15.69 -20.24
C LEU A 139 9.50 -15.36 -19.68
N VAL A 140 9.82 -15.84 -18.48
CA VAL A 140 11.15 -15.66 -17.88
C VAL A 140 12.24 -16.31 -18.74
N ASN A 141 12.05 -17.54 -19.20
CA ASN A 141 13.02 -18.23 -20.05
C ASN A 141 13.25 -17.50 -21.39
N VAL A 142 12.18 -17.01 -22.01
CA VAL A 142 12.27 -16.20 -23.24
C VAL A 142 13.02 -14.90 -22.96
N PHE A 143 12.76 -14.23 -21.84
CA PHE A 143 13.45 -13.00 -21.48
C PHE A 143 14.95 -13.24 -21.26
N VAL A 144 15.31 -14.21 -20.42
CA VAL A 144 16.70 -14.56 -20.07
C VAL A 144 17.50 -15.03 -21.29
N SER A 145 16.86 -15.68 -22.26
CA SER A 145 17.56 -16.14 -23.48
C SER A 145 17.75 -15.06 -24.54
N LYS A 146 16.90 -14.02 -24.56
CA LYS A 146 16.89 -12.99 -25.61
C LYS A 146 17.64 -11.72 -25.25
N TYR A 147 17.63 -11.35 -23.98
CA TYR A 147 18.08 -10.03 -23.54
C TYR A 147 19.32 -10.12 -22.67
N LEU A 148 20.24 -9.17 -22.86
CA LEU A 148 21.25 -8.87 -21.85
C LEU A 148 20.58 -8.06 -20.74
N TYR A 149 20.40 -8.66 -19.57
CA TYR A 149 19.71 -8.03 -18.45
C TYR A 149 20.58 -7.91 -17.20
N GLU A 150 20.28 -6.92 -16.38
CA GLU A 150 20.88 -6.73 -15.06
C GLU A 150 19.81 -6.31 -14.06
N GLY A 151 19.79 -6.94 -12.88
CA GLY A 151 18.96 -6.52 -11.76
C GLY A 151 19.84 -5.96 -10.64
N LYS A 152 19.44 -4.83 -10.06
CA LYS A 152 20.14 -4.17 -8.95
C LYS A 152 19.15 -3.84 -7.83
N PRO A 153 19.59 -3.79 -6.56
CA PRO A 153 18.76 -3.19 -5.51
C PRO A 153 18.47 -1.73 -5.89
N LEU A 154 17.24 -1.29 -5.69
CA LEU A 154 16.86 0.10 -5.93
C LEU A 154 17.39 0.96 -4.77
N LEU A 155 18.58 1.52 -4.97
CA LEU A 155 19.26 2.45 -4.07
C LEU A 155 19.16 3.88 -4.60
N GLU A 156 19.50 4.86 -3.76
CA GLU A 156 19.44 6.30 -4.10
C GLU A 156 20.20 6.66 -5.38
N GLU A 157 21.32 5.97 -5.68
CA GLU A 157 22.08 6.17 -6.92
C GLU A 157 21.28 5.82 -8.19
N TYR A 158 20.28 4.94 -8.10
CA TYR A 158 19.43 4.49 -9.22
C TYR A 158 18.06 5.20 -9.26
N LYS A 159 17.80 6.15 -8.35
CA LYS A 159 16.51 6.84 -8.25
C LYS A 159 16.12 7.53 -9.56
N ASN A 160 17.05 8.21 -10.22
CA ASN A 160 16.78 8.92 -11.47
C ASN A 160 16.38 7.97 -12.61
N ASP A 161 16.97 6.78 -12.64
CA ASP A 161 16.62 5.75 -13.63
C ASP A 161 15.21 5.18 -13.36
N ALA A 162 14.84 4.97 -12.10
CA ALA A 162 13.47 4.58 -11.73
C ALA A 162 12.45 5.67 -12.06
N LEU A 163 12.78 6.95 -11.83
CA LEU A 163 11.94 8.08 -12.24
C LEU A 163 11.77 8.11 -13.76
N ALA A 164 12.83 7.90 -14.55
CA ALA A 164 12.74 7.84 -16.01
C ALA A 164 11.81 6.71 -16.50
N ILE A 165 11.85 5.55 -15.85
CA ILE A 165 10.90 4.45 -16.09
C ILE A 165 9.48 4.92 -15.80
N LEU A 166 9.24 5.56 -14.65
CA LEU A 166 7.92 6.03 -14.24
C LEU A 166 7.35 7.09 -15.20
N GLU A 167 8.16 8.06 -15.65
CA GLU A 167 7.73 9.08 -16.61
C GLU A 167 7.35 8.44 -17.95
N THR A 168 8.18 7.53 -18.48
CA THR A 168 7.89 6.81 -19.72
C THR A 168 6.62 5.93 -19.58
N TRP A 169 6.45 5.29 -18.42
CA TRP A 169 5.23 4.55 -18.09
C TRP A 169 4.00 5.47 -18.03
N ARG A 170 4.15 6.72 -17.55
CA ARG A 170 3.07 7.70 -17.48
C ARG A 170 2.66 8.21 -18.86
N ASP A 171 3.64 8.51 -19.71
CA ASP A 171 3.45 9.06 -21.06
C ASP A 171 2.74 8.08 -22.01
N SER A 172 2.88 6.78 -21.76
CA SER A 172 2.20 5.72 -22.53
C SER A 172 0.72 5.51 -22.15
N ARG A 173 0.16 6.32 -21.25
CA ARG A 173 -1.20 6.15 -20.71
C ARG A 173 -1.97 7.47 -20.66
N ASP A 174 -3.27 7.41 -20.87
CA ASP A 174 -4.13 8.60 -20.69
C ASP A 174 -4.35 8.90 -19.20
N ASN A 175 -4.68 7.85 -18.42
CA ASN A 175 -4.95 7.97 -16.99
C ASN A 175 -3.64 7.97 -16.18
N PRO A 176 -3.40 8.98 -15.32
CA PRO A 176 -2.22 9.03 -14.47
C PRO A 176 -2.13 7.90 -13.43
N GLY A 177 -3.27 7.28 -13.08
CA GLY A 177 -3.30 6.22 -12.08
C GLY A 177 -2.64 6.66 -10.77
N ASP A 178 -1.69 5.86 -10.31
CA ASP A 178 -0.90 6.01 -9.10
C ASP A 178 0.40 6.82 -9.29
N TYR A 179 0.59 7.50 -10.43
CA TYR A 179 1.84 8.20 -10.77
C TYR A 179 2.35 9.12 -9.67
N ALA A 180 1.49 9.96 -9.08
CA ALA A 180 1.91 10.92 -8.05
C ALA A 180 2.43 10.21 -6.79
N ALA A 181 1.73 9.15 -6.35
CA ALA A 181 2.14 8.33 -5.21
C ALA A 181 3.44 7.57 -5.51
N ALA A 182 3.55 6.97 -6.71
CA ALA A 182 4.75 6.24 -7.13
C ALA A 182 5.98 7.16 -7.22
N LYS A 183 5.80 8.39 -7.70
CA LYS A 183 6.86 9.40 -7.79
C LYS A 183 7.35 9.81 -6.40
N GLU A 184 6.43 10.17 -5.52
CA GLU A 184 6.77 10.54 -4.14
C GLU A 184 7.43 9.37 -3.39
N ALA A 185 7.00 8.14 -3.65
CA ALA A 185 7.62 6.94 -3.07
C ALA A 185 9.08 6.78 -3.51
N LEU A 186 9.40 7.03 -4.78
CA LEU A 186 10.79 7.04 -5.26
C LEU A 186 11.60 8.19 -4.66
N GLU A 187 11.02 9.38 -4.56
CA GLU A 187 11.66 10.57 -3.98
C GLU A 187 11.95 10.41 -2.49
N LYS A 188 11.15 9.62 -1.77
CA LYS A 188 11.20 9.43 -0.31
C LYS A 188 11.49 7.99 0.12
N MET A 189 12.02 7.14 -0.76
CA MET A 189 12.15 5.70 -0.46
C MET A 189 12.96 5.41 0.81
N GLU A 190 14.06 6.13 1.04
CA GLU A 190 14.85 5.95 2.27
C GLU A 190 14.10 6.41 3.52
N GLU A 191 13.45 7.58 3.46
CA GLU A 191 12.67 8.15 4.56
C GLU A 191 11.48 7.25 4.94
N LEU A 192 10.82 6.67 3.93
CA LEU A 192 9.72 5.73 4.11
C LEU A 192 10.19 4.31 4.45
N GLN A 193 11.49 4.01 4.34
CA GLN A 193 12.10 2.68 4.45
C GLN A 193 11.50 1.67 3.45
N LEU A 194 11.22 2.14 2.25
CA LEU A 194 10.83 1.30 1.13
C LEU A 194 12.08 0.64 0.54
N CYS A 195 11.93 -0.60 0.09
CA CYS A 195 12.99 -1.32 -0.60
C CYS A 195 12.45 -2.04 -1.83
N GLY A 196 13.35 -2.40 -2.73
CA GLY A 196 12.96 -2.99 -4.00
C GLY A 196 14.13 -3.19 -4.95
N GLY A 197 13.81 -3.28 -6.23
CA GLY A 197 14.78 -3.58 -7.28
C GLY A 197 14.52 -2.78 -8.54
N ILE A 198 15.59 -2.54 -9.29
CA ILE A 198 15.56 -1.93 -10.63
C ILE A 198 16.24 -2.87 -11.63
N TYR A 199 15.70 -2.92 -12.83
CA TYR A 199 16.10 -3.84 -13.88
C TYR A 199 16.47 -3.08 -15.15
N TYR A 200 17.55 -3.51 -15.77
CA TYR A 200 18.08 -2.96 -17.02
C TYR A 200 18.05 -4.02 -18.11
N VAL A 201 17.79 -3.58 -19.34
CA VAL A 201 17.90 -4.37 -20.57
C VAL A 201 18.81 -3.61 -21.52
N ASP A 202 19.84 -4.26 -22.05
CA ASP A 202 20.85 -3.66 -22.94
C ASP A 202 21.43 -2.35 -22.35
N LYS A 203 21.69 -2.36 -21.04
CA LYS A 203 22.19 -1.24 -20.22
C LYS A 203 21.25 -0.02 -20.13
N LYS A 204 19.97 -0.18 -20.47
CA LYS A 204 18.94 0.84 -20.32
C LYS A 204 17.96 0.45 -19.22
N PRO A 205 17.51 1.39 -18.37
CA PRO A 205 16.53 1.09 -17.34
C PRO A 205 15.21 0.65 -17.97
N ALA A 206 14.63 -0.43 -17.47
CA ALA A 206 13.48 -1.11 -18.09
C ALA A 206 12.33 -1.34 -17.11
N ALA A 207 12.61 -1.61 -15.84
CA ALA A 207 11.57 -1.82 -14.84
C ALA A 207 12.07 -1.53 -13.42
N TYR A 208 11.15 -1.24 -12.50
CA TYR A 208 11.41 -1.20 -11.08
C TYR A 208 10.24 -1.78 -10.27
N THR A 209 10.55 -2.20 -9.06
CA THR A 209 9.59 -2.60 -8.03
C THR A 209 9.97 -1.95 -6.70
N LEU A 210 9.00 -1.53 -5.90
CA LEU A 210 9.18 -0.84 -4.63
C LEU A 210 8.07 -1.23 -3.65
N GLY A 211 8.45 -1.57 -2.43
CA GLY A 211 7.55 -2.10 -1.41
C GLY A 211 8.12 -2.04 0.00
N GLU A 212 7.44 -2.69 0.94
CA GLU A 212 7.90 -2.81 2.33
C GLU A 212 7.42 -4.11 2.99
N GLU A 213 8.03 -4.44 4.12
CA GLU A 213 7.57 -5.53 4.98
C GLU A 213 6.28 -5.15 5.69
N LEU A 214 5.38 -6.12 5.89
CA LEU A 214 4.18 -6.01 6.71
C LEU A 214 3.93 -7.31 7.49
N GLY A 215 2.95 -7.29 8.40
CA GLY A 215 2.66 -8.47 9.24
C GLY A 215 3.75 -8.73 10.30
N GLY A 216 4.62 -7.75 10.57
CA GLY A 216 5.85 -7.93 11.35
C GLY A 216 6.85 -8.87 10.66
N GLY A 217 7.04 -8.72 9.34
CA GLY A 217 8.04 -9.43 8.54
C GLY A 217 7.58 -10.75 7.94
N GLU A 218 6.35 -11.19 8.20
CA GLU A 218 5.81 -12.43 7.62
C GLU A 218 5.35 -12.26 6.17
N SER A 219 5.17 -11.02 5.72
CA SER A 219 4.73 -10.69 4.36
C SER A 219 5.45 -9.46 3.82
N PHE A 220 5.42 -9.29 2.51
CA PHE A 220 5.98 -8.14 1.81
C PHE A 220 4.94 -7.61 0.83
N VAL A 221 4.63 -6.32 0.89
CA VAL A 221 3.72 -5.64 -0.04
C VAL A 221 4.54 -4.97 -1.13
N ILE A 222 4.17 -5.20 -2.38
CA ILE A 222 4.69 -4.46 -3.52
C ILE A 222 3.72 -3.31 -3.77
N HIS A 223 4.10 -2.09 -3.39
CA HIS A 223 3.26 -0.91 -3.59
C HIS A 223 3.26 -0.46 -5.04
N PHE A 224 4.45 -0.46 -5.67
CA PHE A 224 4.61 -0.01 -7.04
C PHE A 224 5.50 -0.97 -7.81
N GLU A 225 5.00 -1.41 -8.96
CA GLU A 225 5.78 -2.16 -9.95
C GLU A 225 5.49 -1.56 -11.33
N LYS A 226 6.55 -1.10 -12.01
CA LYS A 226 6.44 -0.42 -13.31
C LYS A 226 7.50 -0.97 -14.25
N ALA A 227 7.09 -1.20 -15.49
CA ALA A 227 7.97 -1.62 -16.57
C ALA A 227 7.65 -0.83 -17.84
N ILE A 228 8.67 -0.61 -18.64
CA ILE A 228 8.61 0.04 -19.95
C ILE A 228 9.24 -0.89 -20.99
N GLY A 229 8.70 -0.84 -22.19
CA GLY A 229 9.05 -1.74 -23.27
C GLY A 229 7.86 -1.94 -24.20
N ASP A 230 8.14 -2.34 -25.43
CA ASP A 230 7.13 -2.70 -26.42
C ASP A 230 6.53 -4.09 -26.14
#